data_AF-J4KFN6-F1
#
_entry.id   AF-J4KFN6-F1
#
_cell.length_a   1.000
_cell.length_b   1.000
_cell.length_c   1.000
_cell.angle_alpha   90.00
_cell.angle_beta   90.00
_cell.angle_gamma   90.00
#
_symmetry.space_group_name_H-M   'P 1'
#
loop_
_entity.id
_entity.type
_entity.pdbx_description
1 polymer ?
#
loop_
_entity_poly.entity_id
_entity_poly.type
_entity_poly.pdbx_seq_one_letter_code
_entity_poly.pdbx_strand_id
1 'polypeptide(L)'
;MGRYSALGHRLTFELGLNHDYRQVTTYPFEDLADGKEPQINHYNHVNRKQIIIGNDVWIGCDVTILGGVRIGNGAVIGARSVVAKDVPPYAVVVGNPARVIKYRFDEETIRALQEIKWWNWPEEKIKANLPLLKDPVRFIAEFAAPREDEPADETVAMMRALRADGYKIYYFVPDFDAEEAVWQHVIDSYIETYCAVDKTALLLHRAASMSQGTAWAAIAARLEEQGEETPLLLAHDAEEAFSIPVLREADVFVTTKEDISSQCVDYAADTGVIIRYGLDHRTLLFDSCCD
;
A
#
# COMPACT_ATOMS: atom_id res chain seq x y z
N MET A 1 6.27 -2.64 6.15
CA MET A 1 6.56 -4.09 6.24
C MET A 1 5.48 -4.71 7.08
N GLY A 2 4.97 -5.87 6.70
CA GLY A 2 3.92 -6.58 7.43
C GLY A 2 4.43 -7.24 8.72
N ARG A 3 3.47 -7.73 9.49
CA ARG A 3 3.66 -8.29 10.83
C ARG A 3 4.30 -9.68 10.78
N TYR A 4 4.90 -10.07 11.91
CA TYR A 4 5.48 -11.39 12.14
C TYR A 4 6.57 -11.82 11.14
N SER A 5 7.19 -10.88 10.44
CA SER A 5 8.30 -11.16 9.53
C SER A 5 9.61 -11.35 10.29
N ALA A 6 10.42 -12.31 9.83
CA ALA A 6 11.73 -12.63 10.39
C ALA A 6 12.84 -12.17 9.44
N LEU A 7 13.62 -11.18 9.86
CA LEU A 7 14.61 -10.51 9.03
C LEU A 7 16.04 -10.90 9.44
N GLY A 8 16.81 -11.43 8.49
CA GLY A 8 18.24 -11.66 8.64
C GLY A 8 19.05 -10.37 8.72
N HIS A 9 20.33 -10.48 9.04
CA HIS A 9 21.23 -9.32 9.07
C HIS A 9 21.69 -8.90 7.66
N ARG A 10 22.10 -7.63 7.53
CA ARG A 10 22.68 -7.04 6.29
C ARG A 10 21.71 -7.09 5.10
N LEU A 11 20.49 -6.60 5.31
CA LEU A 11 19.54 -6.41 4.23
C LEU A 11 19.80 -5.07 3.53
N THR A 12 19.73 -5.06 2.21
CA THR A 12 19.83 -3.86 1.39
C THR A 12 18.50 -3.60 0.71
N PHE A 13 17.92 -2.42 0.96
CA PHE A 13 16.74 -1.92 0.27
C PHE A 13 17.22 -0.86 -0.73
N GLU A 14 17.24 -1.22 -2.01
CA GLU A 14 17.75 -0.33 -3.06
C GLU A 14 16.61 0.57 -3.56
N LEU A 15 16.59 1.80 -3.05
CA LEU A 15 15.61 2.83 -3.42
C LEU A 15 16.32 3.96 -4.19
N GLY A 16 15.73 4.42 -5.30
CA GLY A 16 16.17 5.63 -5.99
C GLY A 16 17.21 5.44 -7.10
N LEU A 17 17.56 6.58 -7.73
CA LEU A 17 18.58 6.79 -8.77
C LEU A 17 18.74 5.68 -9.81
N ASN A 18 18.10 5.86 -10.97
CA ASN A 18 18.40 5.08 -12.16
C ASN A 18 18.78 6.02 -13.31
N HIS A 19 19.71 5.56 -14.13
CA HIS A 19 20.08 6.19 -15.39
C HIS A 19 19.33 5.51 -16.53
N ASP A 20 18.85 6.31 -17.50
CA ASP A 20 18.20 5.75 -18.67
C ASP A 20 19.25 5.21 -19.65
N TYR A 21 19.58 3.93 -19.50
CA TYR A 21 20.54 3.22 -20.35
C TYR A 21 20.12 3.10 -21.83
N ARG A 22 18.94 3.62 -22.20
CA ARG A 22 18.47 3.71 -23.58
C ARG A 22 18.95 4.99 -24.29
N GLN A 23 19.46 5.97 -23.54
CA GLN A 23 20.03 7.19 -24.11
C GLN A 23 21.48 7.00 -24.57
N VAL A 24 22.04 8.00 -25.25
CA VAL A 24 23.43 8.00 -25.75
C VAL A 24 24.45 7.86 -24.60
N THR A 25 24.09 8.29 -23.40
CA THR A 25 24.97 8.28 -22.22
C THR A 25 24.20 7.88 -20.97
N THR A 26 24.83 7.12 -20.09
CA THR A 26 24.35 6.89 -18.71
C THR A 26 24.99 7.84 -17.70
N TYR A 27 25.82 8.78 -18.14
CA TYR A 27 26.48 9.75 -17.26
C TYR A 27 25.52 10.88 -16.84
N PRO A 28 25.44 11.21 -15.54
CA PRO A 28 24.68 12.37 -15.06
C PRO A 28 25.48 13.66 -15.33
N PHE A 29 25.16 14.36 -16.43
CA PHE A 29 25.85 15.60 -16.81
C PHE A 29 25.44 16.81 -15.97
N GLU A 30 24.49 16.68 -15.06
CA GLU A 30 23.95 17.77 -14.24
C GLU A 30 25.05 18.45 -13.40
N ASP A 31 25.99 17.66 -12.86
CA ASP A 31 27.13 18.14 -12.07
C ASP A 31 28.15 18.91 -12.94
N LEU A 32 28.27 18.57 -14.23
CA LEU A 32 29.14 19.28 -15.18
C LEU A 32 28.47 20.54 -15.75
N ALA A 33 27.14 20.59 -15.75
CA ALA A 33 26.35 21.69 -16.29
C ALA A 33 26.06 22.79 -15.24
N ASP A 34 26.63 22.72 -14.03
CA ASP A 34 26.24 23.56 -12.88
C ASP A 34 24.71 23.56 -12.63
N GLY A 35 24.01 22.45 -12.94
CA GLY A 35 22.55 22.38 -12.87
C GLY A 35 21.77 23.27 -13.86
N LYS A 36 22.43 23.79 -14.91
CA LYS A 36 21.81 24.67 -15.91
C LYS A 36 21.05 23.94 -17.02
N GLU A 37 21.31 22.65 -17.19
CA GLU A 37 20.61 21.79 -18.15
C GLU A 37 19.55 20.95 -17.41
N PRO A 38 18.41 20.65 -18.07
CA PRO A 38 17.40 19.75 -17.49
C PRO A 38 18.04 18.38 -17.19
N GLN A 39 17.49 17.62 -16.24
CA GLN A 39 17.99 16.28 -15.88
C GLN A 39 18.08 15.40 -17.14
N ILE A 40 19.27 15.28 -17.71
CA ILE A 40 19.46 14.74 -19.05
C ILE A 40 19.19 13.24 -19.00
N ASN A 41 19.60 12.60 -17.91
CA ASN A 41 19.66 11.15 -17.82
C ASN A 41 19.31 10.61 -16.41
N HIS A 42 18.39 11.27 -15.73
CA HIS A 42 17.68 10.67 -14.60
C HIS A 42 16.37 10.05 -15.07
N TYR A 43 16.22 8.76 -14.82
CA TYR A 43 14.98 8.05 -15.11
C TYR A 43 14.04 8.16 -13.89
N ASN A 44 13.32 9.28 -13.80
CA ASN A 44 12.51 9.65 -12.63
C ASN A 44 11.38 8.64 -12.29
N HIS A 45 10.91 7.85 -13.26
CA HIS A 45 9.70 7.04 -13.11
C HIS A 45 9.90 5.63 -12.50
N VAL A 46 11.14 5.11 -12.39
CA VAL A 46 11.32 3.65 -12.27
C VAL A 46 11.98 3.14 -10.99
N ASN A 47 12.44 4.00 -10.08
CA ASN A 47 13.00 3.53 -8.81
C ASN A 47 12.50 4.24 -7.54
N ARG A 48 11.36 4.93 -7.61
CA ARG A 48 10.74 5.59 -6.44
C ARG A 48 9.52 4.86 -5.88
N LYS A 49 9.19 3.69 -6.41
CA LYS A 49 8.03 2.92 -5.95
C LYS A 49 8.36 2.23 -4.62
N GLN A 50 7.37 2.22 -3.72
CA GLN A 50 7.50 1.58 -2.42
C GLN A 50 7.89 0.10 -2.55
N ILE A 51 8.74 -0.36 -1.64
CA ILE A 51 8.96 -1.79 -1.41
C ILE A 51 7.92 -2.24 -0.39
N ILE A 52 7.09 -3.21 -0.76
CA ILE A 52 6.06 -3.77 0.12
C ILE A 52 6.48 -5.18 0.49
N ILE A 53 6.72 -5.39 1.77
CA ILE A 53 6.92 -6.73 2.35
C ILE A 53 5.65 -7.06 3.12
N GLY A 54 5.02 -8.18 2.78
CA GLY A 54 3.84 -8.70 3.45
C GLY A 54 4.11 -9.24 4.85
N ASN A 55 3.17 -10.05 5.35
CA ASN A 55 3.17 -10.64 6.68
C ASN A 55 3.83 -12.04 6.66
N ASP A 56 4.37 -12.49 7.80
CA ASP A 56 5.02 -13.82 7.94
C ASP A 56 6.14 -14.08 6.90
N VAL A 57 6.86 -13.03 6.48
CA VAL A 57 7.93 -13.17 5.50
C VAL A 57 9.23 -13.53 6.21
N TRP A 58 9.90 -14.58 5.74
CA TRP A 58 11.26 -14.91 6.20
C TRP A 58 12.29 -14.45 5.17
N ILE A 59 13.19 -13.54 5.58
CA ILE A 59 14.26 -13.01 4.72
C ILE A 59 15.61 -13.44 5.28
N GLY A 60 16.36 -14.21 4.50
CA GLY A 60 17.72 -14.63 4.82
C GLY A 60 18.70 -13.45 4.87
N CYS A 61 19.92 -13.70 5.36
CA CYS A 61 20.94 -12.67 5.43
C CYS A 61 21.46 -12.22 4.06
N ASP A 62 22.02 -11.01 3.99
CA ASP A 62 22.68 -10.47 2.80
C ASP A 62 21.76 -10.36 1.55
N VAL A 63 20.45 -10.20 1.75
CA VAL A 63 19.48 -10.05 0.65
C VAL A 63 19.42 -8.59 0.18
N THR A 64 19.38 -8.40 -1.14
CA THR A 64 19.11 -7.11 -1.78
C THR A 64 17.71 -7.12 -2.37
N ILE A 65 16.90 -6.11 -2.06
CA ILE A 65 15.54 -5.92 -2.58
C ILE A 65 15.51 -4.62 -3.36
N LEU A 66 15.14 -4.69 -4.64
CA LEU A 66 15.05 -3.52 -5.50
C LEU A 66 13.72 -2.77 -5.31
N GLY A 67 13.74 -1.46 -5.58
CA GLY A 67 12.57 -0.58 -5.49
C GLY A 67 11.37 -1.07 -6.30
N GLY A 68 10.17 -0.86 -5.76
CA GLY A 68 8.91 -1.23 -6.39
C GLY A 68 8.53 -2.72 -6.29
N VAL A 69 9.33 -3.54 -5.64
CA VAL A 69 9.02 -4.97 -5.44
C VAL A 69 7.97 -5.16 -4.34
N ARG A 70 7.00 -6.05 -4.61
CA ARG A 70 6.06 -6.60 -3.64
C ARG A 70 6.44 -8.04 -3.27
N ILE A 71 6.67 -8.30 -1.99
CA ILE A 71 6.91 -9.64 -1.43
C ILE A 71 5.64 -10.09 -0.70
N GLY A 72 4.97 -11.12 -1.23
CA GLY A 72 3.71 -11.62 -0.71
C GLY A 72 3.82 -12.30 0.66
N ASN A 73 2.68 -12.42 1.33
CA ASN A 73 2.59 -13.02 2.67
C ASN A 73 3.17 -14.43 2.70
N GLY A 74 3.87 -14.77 3.77
CA GLY A 74 4.46 -16.09 3.96
C GLY A 74 5.64 -16.41 3.05
N ALA A 75 6.10 -15.48 2.22
CA ALA A 75 7.22 -15.75 1.31
C ALA A 75 8.54 -16.01 2.06
N VAL A 76 9.42 -16.79 1.43
CA VAL A 76 10.75 -17.10 1.93
C VAL A 76 11.79 -16.61 0.93
N ILE A 77 12.67 -15.72 1.36
CA ILE A 77 13.76 -15.19 0.56
C ILE A 77 15.07 -15.80 1.05
N GLY A 78 15.70 -16.67 0.25
CA GLY A 78 16.97 -17.27 0.62
C GLY A 78 18.09 -16.23 0.75
N ALA A 79 19.08 -16.52 1.60
CA ALA A 79 20.23 -15.65 1.82
C ALA A 79 20.96 -15.30 0.51
N ARG A 80 21.53 -14.10 0.43
CA ARG A 80 22.25 -13.56 -0.74
C ARG A 80 21.43 -13.45 -2.03
N SER A 81 20.10 -13.43 -1.93
CA SER A 81 19.24 -13.26 -3.10
C SER A 81 19.14 -11.79 -3.52
N VAL A 82 18.98 -11.56 -4.82
CA VAL A 82 18.64 -10.23 -5.38
C VAL A 82 17.22 -10.27 -5.90
N VAL A 83 16.31 -9.67 -5.14
CA VAL A 83 14.88 -9.64 -5.45
C VAL A 83 14.60 -8.43 -6.34
N ALA A 84 14.47 -8.69 -7.63
CA ALA A 84 14.26 -7.68 -8.68
C ALA A 84 12.83 -7.72 -9.28
N LYS A 85 11.97 -8.61 -8.79
CA LYS A 85 10.58 -8.80 -9.23
C LYS A 85 9.73 -9.21 -8.03
N ASP A 86 8.42 -9.00 -8.15
CA ASP A 86 7.44 -9.41 -7.15
C ASP A 86 7.56 -10.91 -6.83
N VAL A 87 7.38 -11.24 -5.56
CA VAL A 87 7.43 -12.59 -5.02
C VAL A 87 6.01 -13.00 -4.61
N PRO A 88 5.43 -14.06 -5.19
CA PRO A 88 4.10 -14.50 -4.82
C PRO A 88 3.99 -14.93 -3.35
N PRO A 89 2.79 -14.88 -2.75
CA PRO A 89 2.56 -15.41 -1.41
C PRO A 89 3.04 -16.85 -1.27
N TYR A 90 3.65 -17.15 -0.13
CA TYR A 90 4.19 -18.48 0.23
C TYR A 90 5.24 -19.05 -0.73
N ALA A 91 5.71 -18.27 -1.71
CA ALA A 91 6.78 -18.69 -2.59
C ALA A 91 8.12 -18.73 -1.85
N VAL A 92 8.97 -19.68 -2.22
CA VAL A 92 10.36 -19.75 -1.79
C VAL A 92 11.24 -19.34 -2.96
N VAL A 93 11.99 -18.25 -2.81
CA VAL A 93 12.87 -17.71 -3.85
C VAL A 93 14.33 -17.74 -3.43
N VAL A 94 15.23 -17.99 -4.38
CA VAL A 94 16.68 -17.93 -4.16
C VAL A 94 17.40 -17.38 -5.39
N GLY A 95 18.61 -16.84 -5.19
CA GLY A 95 19.56 -16.54 -6.26
C GLY A 95 19.64 -15.06 -6.66
N ASN A 96 20.55 -14.78 -7.59
CA ASN A 96 20.72 -13.47 -8.21
C ASN A 96 20.72 -13.64 -9.74
N PRO A 97 19.65 -13.22 -10.45
CA PRO A 97 18.40 -12.68 -9.89
C PRO A 97 17.55 -13.77 -9.22
N ALA A 98 16.78 -13.42 -8.19
CA ALA A 98 15.96 -14.36 -7.42
C ALA A 98 14.90 -15.05 -8.29
N ARG A 99 14.69 -16.35 -8.07
CA ARG A 99 13.70 -17.18 -8.78
C ARG A 99 12.93 -18.05 -7.81
N VAL A 100 11.64 -18.25 -8.08
CA VAL A 100 10.81 -19.22 -7.36
C VAL A 100 11.36 -20.63 -7.61
N ILE A 101 11.66 -21.34 -6.54
CA ILE A 101 12.11 -22.74 -6.58
C ILE A 101 11.04 -23.73 -6.11
N LYS A 102 10.11 -23.26 -5.26
CA LYS A 102 8.92 -24.00 -4.80
C LYS A 102 7.97 -23.06 -4.07
N TYR A 103 6.81 -23.57 -3.69
CA TYR A 103 5.92 -22.97 -2.71
C TYR A 103 6.02 -23.71 -1.37
N ARG A 104 5.72 -23.04 -0.26
CA ARG A 104 5.66 -23.67 1.07
C ARG A 104 4.55 -24.73 1.15
N PHE A 105 3.45 -24.50 0.46
CA PHE A 105 2.24 -25.33 0.47
C PHE A 105 1.62 -25.44 -0.93
N ASP A 106 0.59 -26.26 -1.07
CA ASP A 106 -0.27 -26.29 -2.26
C ASP A 106 -1.16 -25.03 -2.36
N GLU A 107 -1.76 -24.84 -3.53
CA GLU A 107 -2.55 -23.66 -3.87
C GLU A 107 -3.79 -23.51 -2.98
N GLU A 108 -4.44 -24.61 -2.60
CA GLU A 108 -5.63 -24.60 -1.73
C GLU A 108 -5.27 -24.14 -0.31
N THR A 109 -4.17 -24.65 0.23
CA THR A 109 -3.63 -24.24 1.53
C THR A 109 -3.24 -22.77 1.52
N ILE A 110 -2.57 -22.30 0.45
CA ILE A 110 -2.19 -20.89 0.29
C ILE A 110 -3.42 -20.00 0.26
N ARG A 111 -4.43 -20.36 -0.52
CA ARG A 111 -5.70 -19.62 -0.61
C ARG A 111 -6.36 -19.51 0.75
N ALA A 112 -6.51 -20.63 1.47
CA ALA A 112 -7.14 -20.64 2.79
C ALA A 112 -6.38 -19.74 3.79
N LEU A 113 -5.05 -19.80 3.83
CA LEU A 113 -4.27 -18.95 4.73
C LEU A 113 -4.37 -17.46 4.38
N GLN A 114 -4.46 -17.14 3.09
CA GLN A 114 -4.66 -15.77 2.60
C GLN A 114 -6.07 -15.22 2.86
N GLU A 115 -7.06 -16.09 3.07
CA GLU A 115 -8.38 -15.71 3.54
C GLU A 115 -8.42 -15.57 5.07
N ILE A 116 -7.74 -16.48 5.79
CA ILE A 116 -7.70 -16.47 7.26
C ILE A 116 -6.96 -15.23 7.82
N LYS A 117 -5.87 -14.81 7.15
CA LYS A 117 -5.02 -13.65 7.52
C LYS A 117 -4.74 -13.55 9.02
N TRP A 118 -4.26 -14.65 9.62
CA TRP A 118 -4.11 -14.79 11.08
C TRP A 118 -3.23 -13.72 11.73
N TRP A 119 -2.31 -13.11 10.96
CA TRP A 119 -1.46 -11.99 11.38
C TRP A 119 -2.24 -10.70 11.70
N ASN A 120 -3.50 -10.60 11.27
CA ASN A 120 -4.40 -9.49 11.62
C ASN A 120 -5.26 -9.79 12.86
N TRP A 121 -5.18 -11.00 13.44
CA TRP A 121 -5.97 -11.34 14.61
C TRP A 121 -5.50 -10.58 15.87
N PRO A 122 -6.40 -10.37 16.85
CA PRO A 122 -5.99 -9.92 18.18
C PRO A 122 -4.96 -10.87 18.78
N GLU A 123 -3.98 -10.33 19.50
CA GLU A 123 -2.89 -11.10 20.09
C GLU A 123 -3.39 -12.26 20.98
N GLU A 124 -4.45 -12.03 21.74
CA GLU A 124 -5.06 -13.06 22.60
C GLU A 124 -5.64 -14.24 21.80
N LYS A 125 -6.20 -13.98 20.61
CA LYS A 125 -6.65 -15.04 19.70
C LYS A 125 -5.45 -15.83 19.16
N ILE A 126 -4.33 -15.18 18.86
CA ILE A 126 -3.11 -15.87 18.41
C ILE A 126 -2.55 -16.75 19.53
N LYS A 127 -2.42 -16.22 20.75
CA LYS A 127 -1.94 -16.95 21.94
C LYS A 127 -2.78 -18.19 22.23
N ALA A 128 -4.11 -18.06 22.19
CA ALA A 128 -5.03 -19.16 22.41
C ALA A 128 -4.85 -20.30 21.39
N ASN A 129 -4.35 -19.99 20.18
CA ASN A 129 -4.25 -20.92 19.06
C ASN A 129 -2.81 -21.34 18.69
N LEU A 130 -1.79 -20.99 19.50
CA LEU A 130 -0.40 -21.39 19.25
C LEU A 130 -0.20 -22.90 18.98
N PRO A 131 -0.90 -23.83 19.66
CA PRO A 131 -0.75 -25.26 19.38
C PRO A 131 -1.20 -25.67 17.97
N LEU A 132 -2.07 -24.89 17.32
CA LEU A 132 -2.57 -25.15 15.97
C LEU A 132 -1.63 -24.59 14.89
N LEU A 133 -0.84 -23.55 15.17
CA LEU A 133 0.05 -22.92 14.18
C LEU A 133 1.13 -23.84 13.60
N LYS A 134 1.43 -24.96 14.27
CA LYS A 134 2.36 -26.00 13.79
C LYS A 134 1.71 -27.06 12.88
N ASP A 135 0.39 -27.05 12.75
CA ASP A 135 -0.39 -28.04 12.00
C ASP A 135 -1.31 -27.31 11.00
N PRO A 136 -0.81 -27.03 9.77
CA PRO A 136 -1.57 -26.23 8.81
C PRO A 136 -2.89 -26.88 8.40
N VAL A 137 -2.96 -28.22 8.38
CA VAL A 137 -4.18 -28.95 8.02
C VAL A 137 -5.26 -28.73 9.07
N ARG A 138 -4.93 -28.93 10.36
CA ARG A 138 -5.88 -28.69 11.44
C ARG A 138 -6.23 -27.21 11.58
N PHE A 139 -5.24 -26.34 11.42
CA PHE A 139 -5.45 -24.89 11.47
C PHE A 139 -6.46 -24.42 10.42
N ILE A 140 -6.31 -24.88 9.18
CA ILE A 140 -7.24 -24.53 8.10
C ILE A 140 -8.62 -25.14 8.35
N ALA A 141 -8.68 -26.40 8.77
CA ALA A 141 -9.96 -27.05 9.07
C ALA A 141 -10.76 -26.32 10.17
N GLU A 142 -10.07 -25.69 11.13
CA GLU A 142 -10.70 -24.92 12.21
C GLU A 142 -11.16 -23.52 11.76
N PHE A 143 -10.38 -22.84 10.90
CA PHE A 143 -10.55 -21.40 10.65
C PHE A 143 -10.95 -21.01 9.23
N ALA A 144 -10.96 -21.93 8.27
CA ALA A 144 -11.47 -21.64 6.94
C ALA A 144 -12.99 -21.44 7.01
N ALA A 145 -13.43 -20.19 6.92
CA ALA A 145 -14.83 -19.85 6.80
C ALA A 145 -15.28 -19.95 5.32
N PRO A 146 -16.51 -20.37 5.04
CA PRO A 146 -17.11 -20.17 3.72
C PRO A 146 -17.12 -18.69 3.37
N ARG A 147 -16.96 -18.36 2.09
CA ARG A 147 -17.23 -16.99 1.61
C ARG A 147 -18.70 -16.68 1.85
N GLU A 148 -18.97 -15.83 2.83
CA GLU A 148 -20.26 -15.17 2.94
C GLU A 148 -20.33 -14.05 1.90
N ASP A 149 -21.51 -13.88 1.31
CA ASP A 149 -21.76 -12.73 0.44
C ASP A 149 -21.61 -11.46 1.30
N GLU A 150 -20.69 -10.58 0.90
CA GLU A 150 -20.51 -9.30 1.59
C GLU A 150 -21.84 -8.53 1.53
N PRO A 151 -22.32 -7.99 2.67
CA PRO A 151 -23.56 -7.22 2.69
C PRO A 151 -23.43 -6.01 1.76
N ALA A 152 -24.57 -5.56 1.22
CA ALA A 152 -24.60 -4.38 0.37
C ALA A 152 -24.09 -3.15 1.13
N ASP A 153 -23.03 -2.53 0.62
CA ASP A 153 -22.43 -1.32 1.16
C ASP A 153 -22.77 -0.13 0.24
N GLU A 154 -23.48 0.87 0.77
CA GLU A 154 -23.90 2.07 0.03
C GLU A 154 -22.71 2.88 -0.48
N THR A 155 -21.60 2.90 0.25
CA THR A 155 -20.37 3.58 -0.16
C THR A 155 -19.73 2.87 -1.33
N VAL A 156 -19.71 1.53 -1.33
CA VAL A 156 -19.24 0.74 -2.48
C VAL A 156 -20.12 0.99 -3.71
N ALA A 157 -21.44 1.06 -3.54
CA ALA A 157 -22.35 1.39 -4.64
C ALA A 157 -22.09 2.79 -5.22
N MET A 158 -21.86 3.79 -4.36
CA MET A 158 -21.48 5.15 -4.76
C MET A 158 -20.13 5.17 -5.49
N MET A 159 -19.12 4.47 -4.98
CA MET A 159 -17.81 4.37 -5.63
C MET A 159 -17.93 3.78 -7.04
N ARG A 160 -18.71 2.70 -7.20
CA ARG A 160 -18.95 2.10 -8.52
C ARG A 160 -19.63 3.07 -9.49
N ALA A 161 -20.59 3.87 -9.02
CA ALA A 161 -21.22 4.89 -9.84
C ALA A 161 -20.22 5.97 -10.27
N LEU A 162 -19.41 6.50 -9.35
CA LEU A 162 -18.36 7.47 -9.67
C LEU A 162 -17.35 6.91 -10.69
N ARG A 163 -16.90 5.67 -10.51
CA ARG A 163 -15.98 5.01 -11.44
C ARG A 163 -16.61 4.83 -12.82
N ALA A 164 -17.90 4.48 -12.89
CA ALA A 164 -18.63 4.40 -14.16
C ALA A 164 -18.67 5.75 -14.89
N ASP A 165 -18.68 6.86 -14.14
CA ASP A 165 -18.59 8.22 -14.66
C ASP A 165 -17.15 8.67 -14.96
N GLY A 166 -16.16 7.79 -14.76
CA GLY A 166 -14.75 8.01 -15.08
C GLY A 166 -13.93 8.64 -13.95
N TYR A 167 -14.44 8.64 -12.71
CA TYR A 167 -13.66 9.09 -11.56
C TYR A 167 -12.58 8.08 -11.17
N LYS A 168 -11.40 8.61 -10.86
CA LYS A 168 -10.36 7.88 -10.13
C LYS A 168 -10.52 8.09 -8.63
N ILE A 169 -10.60 7.01 -7.86
CA ILE A 169 -10.89 7.08 -6.42
C ILE A 169 -9.65 6.75 -5.59
N TYR A 170 -9.27 7.71 -4.75
CA TYR A 170 -8.25 7.58 -3.73
C TYR A 170 -8.93 7.31 -2.40
N TYR A 171 -8.52 6.25 -1.70
CA TYR A 171 -8.97 5.95 -0.35
C TYR A 171 -7.85 6.25 0.65
N PHE A 172 -8.21 6.89 1.75
CA PHE A 172 -7.28 7.30 2.78
C PHE A 172 -7.87 7.08 4.16
N VAL A 173 -7.12 6.41 5.03
CA VAL A 173 -7.41 6.30 6.46
C VAL A 173 -6.52 7.32 7.17
N PRO A 174 -7.07 8.48 7.60
CA PRO A 174 -6.23 9.56 8.12
C PRO A 174 -5.61 9.22 9.48
N ASP A 175 -4.36 9.62 9.68
CA ASP A 175 -3.60 9.48 10.92
C ASP A 175 -3.75 10.73 11.81
N PHE A 176 -5.00 11.08 12.14
CA PHE A 176 -5.31 12.34 12.82
C PHE A 176 -4.61 12.53 14.18
N ASP A 177 -4.32 11.43 14.86
CA ASP A 177 -3.69 11.42 16.18
C ASP A 177 -2.16 11.21 16.13
N ALA A 178 -1.58 11.05 14.93
CA ALA A 178 -0.15 10.85 14.76
C ALA A 178 0.64 12.17 14.85
N GLU A 179 1.86 12.09 15.39
CA GLU A 179 2.74 13.26 15.57
C GLU A 179 3.14 13.89 14.23
N GLU A 180 3.46 13.07 13.22
CA GLU A 180 3.81 13.55 11.89
C GLU A 180 2.63 14.10 11.08
N ALA A 181 1.39 13.81 11.52
CA ALA A 181 0.15 14.27 10.90
C ALA A 181 0.16 14.19 9.36
N VAL A 182 0.47 13.00 8.82
CA VAL A 182 0.62 12.78 7.36
C VAL A 182 -0.64 13.22 6.61
N TRP A 183 -1.81 13.10 7.22
CA TRP A 183 -3.07 13.55 6.69
C TRP A 183 -3.05 15.00 6.20
N GLN A 184 -2.36 15.93 6.88
CA GLN A 184 -2.32 17.33 6.46
C GLN A 184 -1.68 17.46 5.09
N HIS A 185 -0.52 16.80 4.89
CA HIS A 185 0.18 16.79 3.61
C HIS A 185 -0.66 16.15 2.51
N VAL A 186 -1.39 15.07 2.82
CA VAL A 186 -2.27 14.39 1.85
C VAL A 186 -3.41 15.32 1.40
N ILE A 187 -4.07 16.00 2.34
CA ILE A 187 -5.18 16.90 2.06
C ILE A 187 -4.70 18.12 1.27
N ASP A 188 -3.65 18.78 1.76
CA ASP A 188 -3.08 19.96 1.10
C ASP A 188 -2.60 19.57 -0.32
N SER A 189 -1.87 18.46 -0.47
CA SER A 189 -1.42 17.98 -1.78
C SER A 189 -2.58 17.66 -2.73
N TYR A 190 -3.71 17.14 -2.23
CA TYR A 190 -4.87 16.81 -3.05
C TYR A 190 -5.52 18.08 -3.60
N ILE A 191 -5.76 19.05 -2.71
CA ILE A 191 -6.36 20.35 -3.03
C ILE A 191 -5.46 21.16 -3.97
N GLU A 192 -4.14 21.08 -3.80
CA GLU A 192 -3.19 21.76 -4.68
C GLU A 192 -2.95 21.03 -6.02
N THR A 193 -3.48 19.81 -6.19
CA THR A 193 -3.34 19.03 -7.44
C THR A 193 -4.60 19.13 -8.29
N TYR A 194 -5.78 19.01 -7.68
CA TYR A 194 -7.05 18.88 -8.38
C TYR A 194 -8.02 20.01 -8.04
N CYS A 195 -8.94 20.29 -8.96
CA CYS A 195 -10.09 21.16 -8.72
C CYS A 195 -11.42 20.48 -9.07
N ALA A 196 -12.52 21.22 -8.97
CA ALA A 196 -13.89 20.70 -9.11
C ALA A 196 -14.20 20.02 -10.46
N VAL A 197 -13.46 20.33 -11.52
CA VAL A 197 -13.67 19.72 -12.84
C VAL A 197 -12.91 18.41 -13.04
N ASP A 198 -11.93 18.12 -12.18
CA ASP A 198 -11.16 16.89 -12.26
C ASP A 198 -11.99 15.70 -11.81
N LYS A 199 -11.93 14.62 -12.60
CA LYS A 199 -12.61 13.36 -12.28
C LYS A 199 -11.81 12.54 -11.27
N THR A 200 -11.62 13.10 -10.09
CA THR A 200 -10.97 12.43 -8.97
C THR A 200 -11.80 12.58 -7.70
N ALA A 201 -11.76 11.57 -6.84
CA ALA A 201 -12.39 11.63 -5.52
C ALA A 201 -11.39 11.17 -4.46
N LEU A 202 -11.24 11.96 -3.39
CA LEU A 202 -10.55 11.55 -2.18
C LEU A 202 -11.58 11.13 -1.14
N LEU A 203 -11.66 9.83 -0.87
CA LEU A 203 -12.54 9.24 0.13
C LEU A 203 -11.78 9.03 1.43
N LEU A 204 -12.21 9.72 2.47
CA LEU A 204 -11.64 9.64 3.81
C LEU A 204 -12.42 8.66 4.69
N HIS A 205 -11.73 7.74 5.35
CA HIS A 205 -12.32 6.92 6.40
C HIS A 205 -12.57 7.76 7.66
N ARG A 206 -13.76 7.63 8.24
CA ARG A 206 -14.14 8.23 9.52
C ARG A 206 -14.61 7.13 10.47
N ALA A 207 -13.75 6.77 11.41
CA ALA A 207 -14.09 5.80 12.44
C ALA A 207 -15.02 6.44 13.49
N ALA A 208 -16.18 5.82 13.76
CA ALA A 208 -17.18 6.33 14.70
C ALA A 208 -16.66 6.47 16.15
N SER A 209 -15.56 5.78 16.50
CA SER A 209 -15.00 5.70 17.85
C SER A 209 -14.04 6.83 18.22
N MET A 210 -13.73 7.77 17.33
CA MET A 210 -12.68 8.78 17.55
C MET A 210 -13.19 10.23 17.61
N SER A 211 -12.81 10.95 18.66
CA SER A 211 -13.07 12.39 18.84
C SER A 211 -12.12 13.22 17.97
N GLN A 212 -12.43 13.34 16.67
CA GLN A 212 -11.56 14.01 15.69
C GLN A 212 -12.10 15.37 15.21
N GLY A 213 -12.99 15.99 16.00
CA GLY A 213 -13.72 17.19 15.58
C GLY A 213 -12.85 18.37 15.14
N THR A 214 -11.66 18.52 15.73
CA THR A 214 -10.70 19.59 15.35
C THR A 214 -10.05 19.34 13.99
N ALA A 215 -9.68 18.10 13.69
CA ALA A 215 -9.08 17.74 12.41
C ALA A 215 -10.10 17.85 11.26
N TRP A 216 -11.32 17.38 11.47
CA TRP A 216 -12.41 17.56 10.51
C TRP A 216 -12.76 19.03 10.28
N ALA A 217 -12.75 19.86 11.33
CA ALA A 217 -12.92 21.30 11.19
C ALA A 217 -11.79 21.96 10.39
N ALA A 218 -10.54 21.49 10.57
CA ALA A 218 -9.41 21.98 9.78
C ALA A 218 -9.54 21.59 8.30
N ILE A 219 -9.97 20.36 7.98
CA ILE A 219 -10.25 19.95 6.59
C ILE A 219 -11.35 20.82 5.99
N ALA A 220 -12.47 21.01 6.71
CA ALA A 220 -13.56 21.84 6.23
C ALA A 220 -13.10 23.28 5.92
N ALA A 221 -12.31 23.89 6.80
CA ALA A 221 -11.75 25.22 6.58
C ALA A 221 -10.88 25.28 5.31
N ARG A 222 -10.04 24.25 5.06
CA ARG A 222 -9.23 24.18 3.83
C ARG A 222 -10.07 24.08 2.56
N LEU A 223 -11.17 23.33 2.60
CA LEU A 223 -12.06 23.20 1.45
C LEU A 223 -12.84 24.50 1.20
N GLU A 224 -13.29 25.18 2.27
CA GLU A 224 -13.97 26.48 2.16
C GLU A 224 -13.08 27.56 1.50
N GLU A 225 -11.77 27.53 1.74
CA GLU A 225 -10.80 28.42 1.07
C GLU A 225 -10.79 28.28 -0.47
N GLN A 226 -11.18 27.11 -1.01
CA GLN A 226 -11.20 26.85 -2.46
C GLN A 226 -12.51 27.25 -3.14
N GLY A 227 -13.61 27.38 -2.39
CA GLY A 227 -14.91 27.78 -2.92
C GLY A 227 -15.41 26.86 -4.03
N GLU A 228 -15.74 27.43 -5.20
CA GLU A 228 -16.31 26.67 -6.34
C GLU A 228 -15.28 25.74 -7.03
N GLU A 229 -13.98 25.93 -6.80
CA GLU A 229 -12.92 25.10 -7.37
C GLU A 229 -12.59 23.88 -6.51
N THR A 230 -13.30 23.66 -5.40
CA THR A 230 -13.04 22.56 -4.46
C THR A 230 -13.11 21.18 -5.14
N PRO A 231 -12.03 20.38 -5.13
CA PRO A 231 -12.09 19.03 -5.68
C PRO A 231 -12.98 18.11 -4.82
N LEU A 232 -13.50 17.04 -5.42
CA LEU A 232 -14.40 16.12 -4.72
C LEU A 232 -13.68 15.40 -3.57
N LEU A 233 -14.10 15.70 -2.34
CA LEU A 233 -13.67 15.04 -1.12
C LEU A 233 -14.89 14.48 -0.39
N LEU A 234 -14.83 13.19 -0.05
CA LEU A 234 -15.92 12.42 0.54
C LEU A 234 -15.47 11.83 1.88
N ALA A 235 -16.43 11.55 2.75
CA ALA A 235 -16.18 10.83 4.00
C ALA A 235 -17.04 9.56 4.04
N HIS A 236 -16.46 8.46 4.51
CA HIS A 236 -17.13 7.19 4.76
C HIS A 236 -17.11 6.90 6.26
N ASP A 237 -18.29 6.72 6.84
CA ASP A 237 -18.45 6.36 8.25
C ASP A 237 -18.47 4.84 8.41
N ALA A 238 -17.64 4.30 9.30
CA ALA A 238 -17.71 2.91 9.73
C ALA A 238 -17.36 2.76 11.21
N GLU A 239 -17.83 1.66 11.82
CA GLU A 239 -17.46 1.31 13.20
C GLU A 239 -16.04 0.73 13.26
N GLU A 240 -15.65 0.01 12.21
CA GLU A 240 -14.34 -0.58 12.07
C GLU A 240 -13.26 0.47 11.85
N ALA A 241 -12.00 0.09 12.13
CA ALA A 241 -10.85 0.94 11.91
C ALA A 241 -10.62 1.29 10.42
N PHE A 242 -11.16 0.47 9.51
CA PHE A 242 -11.27 0.74 8.06
C PHE A 242 -12.27 -0.24 7.43
N SER A 243 -12.87 0.14 6.29
CA SER A 243 -13.73 -0.75 5.50
C SER A 243 -12.94 -1.52 4.44
N ILE A 244 -12.94 -2.86 4.53
CA ILE A 244 -12.33 -3.75 3.52
C ILE A 244 -13.05 -3.63 2.16
N PRO A 245 -14.39 -3.67 2.08
CA PRO A 245 -15.11 -3.50 0.81
C PRO A 245 -14.77 -2.18 0.11
N VAL A 246 -14.75 -1.07 0.85
CA VAL A 246 -14.39 0.26 0.32
C VAL A 246 -12.95 0.28 -0.17
N LEU A 247 -12.01 -0.23 0.62
CA LEU A 247 -10.60 -0.31 0.23
C LEU A 247 -10.41 -1.10 -1.08
N ARG A 248 -11.11 -2.22 -1.23
CA ARG A 248 -11.03 -3.10 -2.42
C ARG A 248 -11.62 -2.47 -3.68
N GLU A 249 -12.54 -1.52 -3.53
CA GLU A 249 -13.16 -0.80 -4.64
C GLU A 249 -12.36 0.44 -5.09
N ALA A 250 -11.41 0.91 -4.27
CA ALA A 250 -10.58 2.06 -4.59
C ALA A 250 -9.55 1.77 -5.69
N ASP A 251 -9.10 2.79 -6.42
CA ASP A 251 -8.02 2.65 -7.40
C ASP A 251 -6.64 2.82 -6.71
N VAL A 252 -6.60 3.67 -5.68
CA VAL A 252 -5.39 4.00 -4.93
C VAL A 252 -5.67 4.01 -3.44
N PHE A 253 -4.79 3.43 -2.64
CA PHE A 253 -4.74 3.58 -1.20
C PHE A 253 -3.52 4.40 -0.78
N VAL A 254 -3.76 5.45 0.00
CA VAL A 254 -2.71 6.31 0.57
C VAL A 254 -2.36 5.82 1.97
N THR A 255 -1.09 5.49 2.17
CA THR A 255 -0.55 4.97 3.43
C THR A 255 0.03 6.08 4.30
N THR A 256 -0.03 5.89 5.62
CA THR A 256 0.72 6.65 6.63
C THR A 256 1.76 5.73 7.30
N LYS A 257 2.39 6.20 8.37
CA LYS A 257 3.27 5.36 9.21
C LYS A 257 2.51 4.50 10.22
N GLU A 258 1.22 4.75 10.39
CA GLU A 258 0.40 4.06 11.38
C GLU A 258 0.20 2.58 11.03
N ASP A 259 0.12 1.73 12.06
CA ASP A 259 -0.01 0.28 11.90
C ASP A 259 -1.24 -0.11 11.06
N ILE A 260 -2.32 0.68 11.13
CA ILE A 260 -3.53 0.46 10.32
C ILE A 260 -3.23 0.45 8.82
N SER A 261 -2.28 1.27 8.37
CA SER A 261 -1.86 1.30 6.96
C SER A 261 -1.27 -0.03 6.53
N SER A 262 -0.54 -0.73 7.40
CA SER A 262 -0.01 -2.06 7.08
C SER A 262 -1.11 -3.10 6.91
N GLN A 263 -2.19 -3.01 7.70
CA GLN A 263 -3.34 -3.90 7.56
C GLN A 263 -4.09 -3.60 6.26
N CYS A 264 -4.36 -2.33 5.96
CA CYS A 264 -4.97 -1.92 4.69
C CYS A 264 -4.15 -2.42 3.49
N VAL A 265 -2.82 -2.24 3.48
CA VAL A 265 -1.97 -2.72 2.37
C VAL A 265 -2.10 -4.24 2.15
N ASP A 266 -2.27 -5.02 3.22
CA ASP A 266 -2.47 -6.47 3.13
C ASP A 266 -3.81 -6.86 2.49
N TYR A 267 -4.90 -6.14 2.78
CA TYR A 267 -6.20 -6.37 2.13
C TYR A 267 -6.27 -5.79 0.71
N ALA A 268 -5.53 -4.72 0.46
CA ALA A 268 -5.39 -4.08 -0.86
C ALA A 268 -4.58 -4.95 -1.84
N ALA A 269 -3.65 -5.77 -1.33
CA ALA A 269 -2.84 -6.68 -2.14
C ALA A 269 -3.69 -7.70 -2.93
N ASP A 270 -4.90 -7.99 -2.48
CA ASP A 270 -5.81 -8.96 -3.10
C ASP A 270 -6.55 -8.39 -4.32
N THR A 271 -6.50 -7.08 -4.56
CA THR A 271 -7.41 -6.37 -5.48
C THR A 271 -6.73 -5.43 -6.47
N GLY A 272 -5.40 -5.42 -6.50
CA GLY A 272 -4.62 -4.63 -7.47
C GLY A 272 -4.56 -3.12 -7.18
N VAL A 273 -5.08 -2.69 -6.04
CA VAL A 273 -5.03 -1.30 -5.55
C VAL A 273 -3.58 -0.80 -5.53
N ILE A 274 -3.38 0.41 -6.06
CA ILE A 274 -2.08 1.08 -6.09
C ILE A 274 -1.82 1.65 -4.70
N ILE A 275 -0.62 1.43 -4.17
CA ILE A 275 -0.24 1.94 -2.85
C ILE A 275 0.69 3.13 -3.03
N ARG A 276 0.42 4.21 -2.31
CA ARG A 276 1.23 5.43 -2.29
C ARG A 276 1.53 5.85 -0.86
N TYR A 277 2.66 6.50 -0.62
CA TYR A 277 2.97 7.03 0.69
C TYR A 277 2.45 8.45 0.84
N GLY A 278 1.79 8.74 1.95
CA GLY A 278 1.20 10.05 2.18
C GLY A 278 2.21 11.19 2.31
N LEU A 279 3.51 10.93 2.52
CA LEU A 279 4.56 11.98 2.44
C LEU A 279 5.37 11.90 1.13
N ASP A 280 4.94 11.12 0.14
CA ASP A 280 5.55 11.18 -1.18
C ASP A 280 5.40 12.59 -1.77
N HIS A 281 6.34 12.96 -2.66
CA HIS A 281 6.22 14.18 -3.43
C HIS A 281 4.88 14.21 -4.17
N ARG A 282 4.27 15.40 -4.31
CA ARG A 282 2.91 15.57 -4.87
C ARG A 282 2.65 14.77 -6.14
N THR A 283 3.59 14.79 -7.09
CA THR A 283 3.51 14.08 -8.39
C THR A 283 3.62 12.55 -8.31
N LEU A 284 4.03 12.01 -7.16
CA LEU A 284 4.04 10.58 -6.87
C LEU A 284 2.82 10.16 -6.05
N LEU A 285 2.27 11.10 -5.27
CA LEU A 285 1.09 10.91 -4.44
C LEU A 285 -0.21 11.01 -5.24
N PHE A 286 -0.31 11.98 -6.15
CA PHE A 286 -1.45 12.21 -7.03
C PHE A 286 -0.99 12.26 -8.48
N ASP A 287 -1.82 11.74 -9.38
CA ASP A 287 -1.55 11.84 -10.82
C ASP A 287 -1.65 13.29 -11.26
N SER A 288 -0.82 13.71 -12.21
CA SER A 288 -0.97 15.00 -12.85
C SER A 288 -2.24 15.02 -13.69
N CYS A 289 -2.99 16.13 -13.65
CA CYS A 289 -4.15 16.37 -14.54
C CYS A 289 -3.77 16.42 -16.04
N CYS A 290 -2.47 16.45 -16.34
CA CYS A 290 -1.90 16.50 -17.67
C CYS A 290 -0.90 15.36 -17.84
N ASP A 291 -1.33 14.25 -18.44
CA ASP A 291 -0.49 13.28 -19.16
C ASP A 291 -1.25 12.80 -20.41
#